data_AF-A0A8T3ZKU4-F1
#
_entry.id   AF-A0A8T3ZKU4-F1
#
_cell.length_a   1.000
_cell.length_b   1.000
_cell.length_c   1.000
_cell.angle_alpha   90.00
_cell.angle_beta   90.00
_cell.angle_gamma   90.00
#
_symmetry.space_group_name_H-M   'P 1'
#
loop_
_entity.id
_entity.type
_entity.pdbx_description
1 polymer ?
#
loop_
_entity_poly.entity_id
_entity_poly.type
_entity_poly.pdbx_seq_one_letter_code
_entity_poly.pdbx_strand_id
1 'polypeptide(L)'
;MAFTLFGIIQFEYPEYLWFAIPLIIASLVITFVNFVRIPKEEIKIIWKTRVFVCFTRTLILALLVFALAGPFYSEETMSDGDPRIMLLVDNSTSMNLFSVNAEGLKTSLEEKIPVSEVTIASGTTSKLGD
;
A
#
# COMPACT_ATOMS: atom_id res chain seq x y z
N MET A 1 7.13 -24.15 -9.46
CA MET A 1 6.07 -23.32 -10.07
C MET A 1 6.26 -21.91 -9.49
N ALA A 2 7.18 -21.15 -10.07
CA ALA A 2 7.75 -19.95 -9.45
C ALA A 2 7.47 -18.74 -10.34
N PHE A 3 6.31 -18.09 -10.16
CA PHE A 3 5.97 -16.84 -10.88
C PHE A 3 4.89 -16.01 -10.15
N THR A 4 4.92 -15.93 -8.82
CA THR A 4 4.11 -14.99 -8.03
C THR A 4 4.98 -14.07 -7.16
N LEU A 5 6.20 -13.77 -7.61
CA LEU A 5 7.16 -12.92 -6.89
C LEU A 5 7.00 -11.41 -7.17
N PHE A 6 6.14 -11.04 -8.09
CA PHE A 6 5.76 -9.64 -8.33
C PHE A 6 4.27 -9.54 -8.12
N GLY A 7 3.84 -9.11 -6.93
CA GLY A 7 2.46 -8.74 -6.77
C GLY A 7 2.14 -7.47 -7.56
N ILE A 8 0.86 -7.13 -7.64
CA ILE A 8 0.34 -6.14 -8.59
C ILE A 8 1.00 -4.79 -8.32
N ILE A 9 1.78 -4.29 -9.28
CA ILE A 9 2.35 -2.94 -9.24
C ILE A 9 1.18 -1.97 -9.32
N GLN A 10 1.00 -1.20 -8.26
CA GLN A 10 0.03 -0.12 -8.21
C GLN A 10 0.76 1.21 -8.45
N PHE A 11 0.08 2.12 -9.13
CA PHE A 11 0.61 3.45 -9.43
C PHE A 11 -0.18 4.47 -8.63
N GLU A 12 0.52 5.31 -7.86
CA GLU A 12 -0.13 6.31 -7.01
C GLU A 12 -0.73 7.43 -7.85
N TYR A 13 -0.09 7.72 -8.98
CA TYR A 13 -0.47 8.80 -9.88
C TYR A 13 -0.43 8.34 -11.35
N PRO A 14 -1.43 7.57 -11.81
CA PRO A 14 -1.49 7.07 -13.19
C PRO A 14 -1.63 8.20 -14.23
N GLU A 15 -2.07 9.38 -13.80
CA GLU A 15 -2.23 10.57 -14.63
C GLU A 15 -0.90 11.14 -15.16
N TYR A 16 0.22 10.95 -14.45
CA TYR A 16 1.53 11.41 -14.94
C TYR A 16 2.05 10.60 -16.14
N LEU A 17 1.49 9.41 -16.37
CA LEU A 17 1.86 8.56 -17.50
C LEU A 17 1.49 9.22 -18.84
N TRP A 18 0.44 10.05 -18.85
CA TRP A 18 0.06 10.82 -20.04
C TRP A 18 1.09 11.87 -20.43
N PHE A 19 1.82 12.45 -19.48
CA PHE A 19 2.90 13.41 -19.76
C PHE A 19 4.16 12.76 -20.35
N ALA A 20 4.30 11.43 -20.23
CA ALA A 20 5.39 10.70 -20.85
C ALA A 20 5.40 10.86 -22.38
N ILE A 21 4.22 10.79 -22.99
CA ILE A 21 4.02 10.83 -24.43
C ILE A 21 4.52 12.16 -25.04
N PRO A 22 4.02 13.34 -24.62
CA PRO A 22 4.49 14.62 -25.18
C PRO A 22 5.97 14.87 -24.89
N LEU A 23 6.49 14.42 -23.74
CA LEU A 23 7.89 14.58 -23.36
C LEU A 23 8.83 13.77 -24.28
N ILE A 24 8.46 12.52 -24.60
CA ILE A 24 9.19 11.67 -25.55
C ILE A 24 9.12 12.26 -26.96
N ILE A 25 7.94 12.73 -27.38
CA ILE A 25 7.77 13.39 -28.69
C ILE A 25 8.65 14.63 -28.79
N ALA A 26 8.67 15.48 -27.76
CA ALA A 26 9.50 16.69 -27.73
C ALA A 26 11.00 16.35 -27.82
N SER A 27 11.46 15.33 -27.09
CA SER A 27 12.85 14.85 -27.17
C SER A 27 13.23 14.40 -28.58
N LEU A 28 12.31 13.67 -29.25
CA LEU A 28 12.50 13.19 -30.61
C LEU A 28 12.55 14.37 -31.59
N VAL A 29 11.62 15.31 -31.49
CA VAL A 29 11.60 16.52 -32.34
C VAL A 29 12.88 17.34 -32.17
N ILE A 30 13.30 17.65 -30.94
CA ILE A 30 14.51 18.44 -30.67
C ILE A 30 15.76 17.75 -31.24
N THR A 31 15.80 16.43 -31.19
CA THR A 31 16.98 15.67 -31.64
C THR A 31 16.99 15.49 -33.15
N PHE A 32 15.84 15.25 -33.78
CA PHE A 32 15.75 14.97 -35.22
C PHE A 32 15.55 16.20 -36.10
N VAL A 33 15.02 17.31 -35.57
CA VAL A 33 14.91 18.57 -36.30
C VAL A 33 16.31 19.17 -36.49
N ASN A 34 16.75 19.20 -37.75
CA ASN A 34 18.02 19.79 -38.14
C ASN A 34 17.95 21.31 -38.14
N PHE A 35 18.49 21.97 -37.11
CA PHE A 35 18.69 23.42 -37.12
C PHE A 35 19.90 23.87 -37.95
N VAL A 36 20.81 22.95 -38.32
CA VAL A 36 22.04 23.23 -39.04
C VAL A 36 22.11 22.40 -40.32
N ARG A 37 22.49 23.02 -41.45
CA ARG A 37 22.73 22.32 -42.73
C ARG A 37 24.03 21.51 -42.62
N ILE A 38 23.90 20.19 -42.71
CA ILE A 38 25.04 19.27 -42.64
C ILE A 38 25.37 18.78 -44.06
N PRO A 39 26.64 18.82 -44.49
CA PRO A 39 27.08 18.29 -45.78
C PRO A 39 26.89 16.76 -45.86
N LYS A 40 26.59 16.24 -47.06
CA LYS A 40 26.12 14.85 -47.26
C LYS A 40 27.10 13.76 -46.80
N GLU A 41 28.39 14.07 -46.76
CA GLU A 41 29.46 13.11 -46.47
C GLU A 41 29.56 12.77 -44.98
N GLU A 42 29.22 13.70 -44.09
CA GLU A 42 29.27 13.50 -42.63
C GLU A 42 27.96 12.96 -42.04
N ILE A 43 26.90 12.87 -42.85
CA ILE A 43 25.54 12.51 -42.38
C ILE A 43 25.55 11.18 -41.64
N LYS A 44 26.24 10.14 -42.15
CA LYS A 44 26.23 8.81 -41.53
C LYS A 44 26.81 8.78 -40.12
N ILE A 45 27.91 9.49 -39.88
CA ILE A 45 28.58 9.53 -38.57
C ILE A 45 27.71 10.30 -37.58
N ILE A 46 27.18 11.44 -38.00
CA ILE A 46 26.33 12.30 -37.17
C ILE A 46 25.00 11.60 -36.84
N TRP A 47 24.45 10.81 -37.76
CA TRP A 47 23.18 10.09 -37.54
C TRP A 47 23.29 9.06 -36.42
N LYS A 48 24.38 8.28 -36.37
CA LYS A 48 24.62 7.32 -35.27
C LYS A 48 24.70 8.02 -33.92
N THR A 49 25.48 9.08 -33.83
CA THR A 49 25.61 9.88 -32.59
C THR A 49 24.27 10.48 -32.19
N ARG A 50 23.51 11.00 -33.15
CA ARG A 50 22.20 11.60 -32.90
C ARG A 50 21.17 10.57 -32.42
N VAL A 51 21.14 9.37 -32.99
CA VAL A 51 20.28 8.28 -32.52
C VAL A 51 20.67 7.86 -31.10
N PHE A 52 21.97 7.77 -30.78
CA PHE A 52 22.43 7.44 -29.43
C PHE A 52 22.06 8.52 -28.40
N VAL A 53 22.23 9.80 -28.75
CA VAL A 53 21.80 10.93 -27.93
C VAL A 53 20.28 10.94 -27.74
N CYS A 54 19.51 10.64 -28.80
CA CYS A 54 18.05 10.52 -28.69
C CYS A 54 17.67 9.38 -27.74
N PHE A 55 18.30 8.22 -27.90
CA PHE A 55 18.01 7.04 -27.10
C PHE A 55 18.30 7.29 -25.62
N THR A 56 19.49 7.81 -25.30
CA THR A 56 19.87 8.13 -23.91
C THR A 56 18.96 9.18 -23.29
N ARG A 57 18.59 10.25 -24.01
CA ARG A 57 17.63 11.25 -23.51
C ARG A 57 16.25 10.66 -23.27
N THR A 58 15.71 9.90 -24.22
CA THR A 58 14.41 9.25 -24.07
C THR A 58 14.41 8.25 -22.92
N LEU A 59 15.51 7.50 -22.73
CA LEU A 59 15.69 6.58 -21.62
C LEU A 59 15.64 7.32 -20.27
N ILE A 60 16.41 8.41 -20.13
CA ILE A 60 16.41 9.23 -18.89
C ILE A 60 15.01 9.77 -18.60
N LEU A 61 14.33 10.30 -19.62
CA LEU A 61 12.96 10.82 -19.48
C LEU A 61 11.98 9.72 -19.07
N ALA A 62 12.08 8.52 -19.67
CA ALA A 62 11.26 7.38 -19.30
C ALA A 62 11.50 6.94 -17.85
N LEU A 63 12.75 6.89 -17.39
CA LEU A 63 13.10 6.60 -15.99
C LEU A 63 12.53 7.67 -15.06
N LEU A 64 12.60 8.95 -15.44
CA LEU A 64 12.10 10.05 -14.63
C LEU A 64 10.57 10.01 -14.49
N VAL A 65 9.86 9.74 -15.59
CA VAL A 65 8.41 9.50 -15.56
C VAL A 65 8.08 8.29 -14.69
N PHE A 66 8.83 7.20 -14.82
CA PHE A 66 8.61 6.00 -14.03
C PHE A 66 8.81 6.26 -12.53
N ALA A 67 9.83 7.03 -12.16
CA ALA A 67 10.04 7.46 -10.79
C ALA A 67 8.92 8.36 -10.28
N LEU A 68 8.42 9.30 -11.11
CA LEU A 68 7.29 10.17 -10.78
C LEU A 68 5.96 9.43 -10.66
N ALA A 69 5.76 8.35 -11.41
CA ALA A 69 4.57 7.52 -11.33
C ALA A 69 4.46 6.79 -9.98
N GLY A 70 5.54 6.77 -9.18
CA GLY A 70 5.55 6.22 -7.83
C GLY A 70 5.11 4.76 -7.82
N PRO A 71 5.85 3.83 -8.46
CA PRO A 71 5.52 2.42 -8.41
C PRO A 71 5.62 1.96 -6.96
N PHE A 72 4.50 1.55 -6.39
CA PHE A 72 4.47 0.99 -5.05
C PHE A 72 3.92 -0.43 -5.08
N TYR A 73 4.31 -1.19 -4.08
CA TYR A 73 3.80 -2.51 -3.84
C TYR A 73 3.15 -2.53 -2.46
N SER A 74 1.88 -2.94 -2.40
CA SER A 74 1.19 -3.18 -1.15
C SER A 74 1.55 -4.56 -0.64
N GLU A 75 2.31 -4.60 0.44
CA GLU A 75 2.53 -5.82 1.20
C GLU A 75 1.48 -5.91 2.31
N GLU A 76 0.50 -6.79 2.13
CA GLU A 76 -0.45 -7.10 3.20
C GLU A 76 0.25 -7.98 4.24
N THR A 77 0.78 -7.35 5.29
CA THR A 77 1.24 -8.08 6.45
C THR A 77 0.02 -8.46 7.30
N MET A 78 -0.41 -9.72 7.24
CA MET A 78 -1.29 -10.27 8.27
C MET A 78 -0.51 -10.31 9.58
N SER A 79 -0.67 -9.26 10.39
CA SER A 79 -0.38 -9.37 11.82
C SER A 79 -1.45 -10.27 12.40
N ASP A 80 -1.07 -11.41 12.99
CA ASP A 80 -1.91 -12.05 13.98
C ASP A 80 -2.18 -10.98 15.06
N GLY A 81 -3.37 -10.40 15.04
CA GLY A 81 -3.76 -9.46 16.08
C GLY A 81 -3.79 -10.24 17.38
N ASP A 82 -3.16 -9.72 18.43
CA ASP A 82 -3.27 -10.31 19.76
C ASP A 82 -4.76 -10.46 20.10
N PRO A 83 -5.29 -11.70 20.20
CA PRO A 83 -6.67 -11.89 20.56
C PRO A 83 -6.86 -11.32 21.98
N ARG A 84 -7.87 -10.46 22.16
CA ARG A 84 -8.24 -9.91 23.46
C ARG A 84 -9.71 -10.21 23.70
N ILE A 85 -10.03 -10.87 24.81
CA ILE A 85 -11.41 -11.19 25.17
C ILE A 85 -11.85 -10.22 26.26
N MET A 86 -12.97 -9.54 26.05
CA MET A 86 -13.60 -8.70 27.07
C MET A 86 -14.76 -9.48 27.69
N LEU A 87 -14.61 -9.86 28.96
CA LEU A 87 -15.64 -10.55 29.72
C LEU A 87 -16.53 -9.53 30.42
N LEU A 88 -17.81 -9.52 30.05
CA LEU A 88 -18.82 -8.65 30.62
C LEU A 88 -19.60 -9.43 31.68
N VAL A 89 -19.46 -9.04 32.95
CA VAL A 89 -20.10 -9.73 34.07
C VAL A 89 -21.29 -8.91 34.56
N ASP A 90 -22.48 -9.52 34.54
CA ASP A 90 -23.72 -8.97 35.09
C ASP A 90 -23.97 -9.55 36.48
N ASN A 91 -23.83 -8.72 37.52
CA ASN A 91 -24.10 -9.07 38.92
C ASN A 91 -25.38 -8.39 39.43
N SER A 92 -26.40 -8.31 38.58
CA SER A 92 -27.73 -7.83 38.97
C SER A 92 -28.49 -8.85 39.82
N THR A 93 -29.43 -8.37 40.64
CA THR A 93 -30.27 -9.25 41.49
C THR A 93 -31.08 -10.25 40.66
N SER A 94 -31.40 -9.92 39.41
CA SER A 94 -32.09 -10.80 38.45
C SER A 94 -31.22 -11.97 37.95
N MET A 95 -29.90 -11.86 38.03
CA MET A 95 -28.96 -12.93 37.67
C MET A 95 -28.64 -13.90 38.80
N ASN A 96 -29.11 -13.64 40.03
CA ASN A 96 -28.87 -14.52 41.18
C ASN A 96 -29.49 -15.93 41.03
N LEU A 97 -30.51 -16.07 40.16
CA LEU A 97 -31.14 -17.37 39.84
C LEU A 97 -30.25 -18.27 38.97
N PHE A 98 -29.20 -17.74 38.36
CA PHE A 98 -28.28 -18.50 37.51
C PHE A 98 -26.95 -18.70 38.25
N SER A 99 -26.60 -19.95 38.54
CA SER A 99 -25.31 -20.31 39.14
C SER A 99 -24.18 -20.30 38.10
N VAL A 100 -23.90 -19.13 37.52
CA VAL A 100 -22.80 -18.97 36.55
C VAL A 100 -21.51 -18.63 37.31
N ASN A 101 -20.51 -19.51 37.21
CA ASN A 101 -19.18 -19.29 37.78
C ASN A 101 -18.31 -18.45 36.83
N ALA A 102 -18.50 -17.13 36.86
CA ALA A 102 -17.77 -16.17 36.02
C ALA A 102 -16.25 -16.19 36.29
N GLU A 103 -15.83 -16.39 37.55
CA GLU A 103 -14.41 -16.48 37.93
C GLU A 103 -13.72 -17.72 37.36
N GLY A 104 -14.41 -18.87 37.35
CA GLY A 104 -13.90 -20.11 36.75
C GLY A 104 -13.75 -20.01 35.23
N LEU A 105 -14.68 -19.31 34.57
CA LEU A 105 -14.63 -19.04 33.14
C LEU A 105 -13.46 -18.10 32.80
N LYS A 106 -13.30 -17.01 33.56
CA LYS A 106 -12.16 -16.08 33.41
C LYS A 106 -10.82 -16.80 33.52
N THR A 107 -10.63 -17.59 34.57
CA THR A 107 -9.37 -18.30 34.83
C THR A 107 -9.02 -19.27 33.70
N SER A 108 -10.03 -19.96 33.16
CA SER A 108 -9.86 -20.91 32.04
C SER A 108 -9.56 -20.23 30.71
N LEU A 109 -10.00 -18.97 30.52
CA LEU A 109 -9.74 -18.20 29.31
C LEU A 109 -8.41 -17.43 29.38
N GLU A 110 -8.02 -16.92 30.56
CA GLU A 110 -6.74 -16.23 30.79
C GLU A 110 -5.51 -17.11 30.51
N GLU A 111 -5.64 -18.43 30.63
CA GLU A 111 -4.56 -19.39 30.33
C GLU A 111 -4.16 -19.41 28.84
N LYS A 112 -5.06 -18.97 27.94
CA LYS A 112 -4.83 -19.00 26.48
C LYS A 112 -4.82 -17.63 25.83
N ILE A 113 -5.58 -16.67 26.37
CA ILE A 113 -5.83 -15.38 25.75
C ILE A 113 -5.96 -14.33 26.87
N PRO A 114 -5.33 -13.15 26.79
CA PRO A 114 -5.53 -12.10 27.78
C PRO A 114 -7.02 -11.68 27.85
N VAL A 115 -7.60 -11.78 29.04
CA VAL A 115 -9.00 -11.43 29.33
C VAL A 115 -9.06 -10.16 30.16
N SER A 116 -9.93 -9.22 29.76
CA SER A 116 -10.28 -8.04 30.58
C SER A 116 -11.71 -8.18 31.08
N GLU A 117 -11.92 -8.02 32.38
CA GLU A 117 -13.24 -8.13 33.01
C GLU A 117 -13.83 -6.76 33.32
N VAL A 118 -15.08 -6.53 32.91
CA VAL A 118 -15.85 -5.33 33.26
C VAL A 118 -17.20 -5.75 33.84
N THR A 119 -17.47 -5.36 35.07
CA THR A 119 -18.78 -5.56 35.71
C THR A 119 -19.75 -4.47 35.25
N ILE A 120 -20.82 -4.84 34.56
CA ILE A 120 -21.79 -3.91 33.97
C ILE A 120 -22.89 -3.51 34.95
N ALA A 121 -23.32 -4.45 35.78
CA ALA A 121 -24.40 -4.25 36.74
C ALA A 121 -24.05 -4.87 38.09
N SER A 122 -24.46 -4.20 39.17
CA SER A 122 -24.23 -4.65 40.55
C SER A 122 -25.49 -4.37 41.38
N GLY A 123 -26.09 -5.43 41.90
CA GLY A 123 -27.31 -5.33 42.70
C GLY A 123 -28.49 -4.80 41.89
N THR A 124 -29.00 -3.62 42.26
CA THR A 124 -30.12 -2.94 41.59
C THR A 124 -29.67 -1.83 40.63
N THR A 125 -28.36 -1.65 40.45
CA THR A 125 -27.78 -0.58 39.62
C THR A 125 -27.09 -1.16 38.38
N SER A 126 -27.29 -0.52 37.23
CA SER A 126 -26.66 -0.86 35.95
C SER A 126 -26.01 0.38 35.36
N LYS A 127 -24.77 0.25 34.86
CA LYS A 127 -24.08 1.32 34.12
C LYS A 127 -24.42 1.32 32.63
N LEU A 128 -25.31 0.43 32.20
CA LEU A 128 -25.76 0.34 30.82
C LEU A 128 -26.87 1.38 30.59
N GLY A 129 -26.52 2.62 30.23
CA GLY A 129 -27.48 3.66 29.85
C GLY A 129 -27.38 5.02 30.56
N ASP A 130 -26.37 5.24 31.41
CA ASP A 130 -25.88 6.59 31.78
C ASP A 130 -24.85 7.06 30.72
#